data_AF-A0A060CAB0-F1
#
_entry.id   AF-A0A060CAB0-F1
#
_cell.length_a   1.000
_cell.length_b   1.000
_cell.length_c   1.000
_cell.angle_alpha   90.00
_cell.angle_beta   90.00
_cell.angle_gamma   90.00
#
_symmetry.space_group_name_H-M   'P 1'
#
loop_
_entity.id
_entity.type
_entity.pdbx_description
1 polymer ?
#
loop_
_entity_poly.entity_id
_entity_poly.type
_entity_poly.pdbx_seq_one_letter_code
_entity_poly.pdbx_strand_id
1 'polypeptide(L)'
;MEIDGGEVPILDGSAAPFVEAFDHAGIEQLAARRRYVRVLKPVRWDQGGSWAEFQPYDGTRFEVEIDFTSPAIGRQRFAADVTPALFRRDIARARTFGFLRDVER
;
A
#
# COMPACT_ATOMS: atom_id res chain seq x y z
N MET A 1 11.92 12.46 8.66
CA MET A 1 10.66 13.17 8.40
C MET A 1 10.33 13.94 9.66
N GLU A 2 10.08 15.24 9.53
CA GLU A 2 9.67 16.13 10.61
C GLU A 2 8.24 16.56 10.33
N ILE A 3 7.39 16.54 11.36
CA ILE A 3 5.96 16.83 11.27
C ILE A 3 5.61 17.61 12.54
N ASP A 4 5.10 18.82 12.37
CA ASP A 4 4.71 19.69 13.50
C ASP A 4 3.32 19.35 14.06
N GLY A 5 2.48 18.68 13.26
CA GLY A 5 1.15 18.22 13.64
C GLY A 5 1.13 16.81 14.26
N GLY A 6 -0.04 16.39 14.74
CA GLY A 6 -0.24 15.04 15.29
C GLY A 6 -0.30 13.92 14.25
N GLU A 7 -0.34 14.25 12.95
CA GLU A 7 -0.58 13.31 11.86
C GLU A 7 0.19 13.68 10.59
N VAL A 8 0.48 12.67 9.76
CA VAL A 8 1.04 12.85 8.42
C VAL A 8 0.01 13.54 7.52
N PRO A 9 0.38 14.55 6.71
CA PRO A 9 -0.57 15.20 5.81
C PRO A 9 -1.17 14.21 4.80
N ILE A 10 -2.49 14.27 4.61
CA ILE A 10 -3.22 13.39 3.69
C ILE A 10 -2.94 13.68 2.20
N LEU A 11 -2.46 14.89 1.89
CA LEU A 11 -2.19 15.38 0.54
C LEU A 11 -3.43 15.19 -0.37
N ASP A 12 -3.30 14.46 -1.47
CA ASP A 12 -4.42 14.14 -2.37
C ASP A 12 -5.13 12.83 -2.02
N GLY A 13 -4.75 12.20 -0.91
CA GLY A 13 -5.24 10.89 -0.47
C GLY A 13 -4.53 9.70 -1.12
N SER A 14 -3.51 9.92 -1.96
CA SER A 14 -2.69 8.87 -2.57
C SER A 14 -1.22 8.98 -2.13
N ALA A 15 -0.38 8.06 -2.62
CA ALA A 15 1.06 8.09 -2.37
C ALA A 15 1.84 8.93 -3.42
N ALA A 16 1.20 9.36 -4.52
CA ALA A 16 1.85 10.02 -5.63
C ALA A 16 2.62 11.29 -5.22
N PRO A 17 2.08 12.19 -4.39
CA PRO A 17 2.81 13.41 -4.02
C PRO A 17 4.05 13.10 -3.16
N PHE A 18 4.04 12.02 -2.37
CA PHE A 18 5.23 11.58 -1.64
C PHE A 18 6.29 10.99 -2.57
N VAL A 19 5.88 10.22 -3.58
CA VAL A 19 6.81 9.71 -4.60
C VAL A 19 7.50 10.86 -5.33
N GLU A 20 6.75 11.89 -5.73
CA GLU A 20 7.29 13.09 -6.37
C GLU A 20 8.28 13.83 -5.46
N ALA A 21 7.96 13.97 -4.17
CA ALA A 21 8.85 14.58 -3.20
C ALA A 21 10.17 13.80 -3.02
N PHE A 22 10.11 12.46 -2.99
CA PHE A 22 11.31 11.63 -2.94
C PHE A 22 12.13 11.69 -4.23
N ASP A 23 11.47 11.69 -5.39
CA ASP A 23 12.15 11.80 -6.68
C ASP A 23 12.84 13.19 -6.81
N HIS A 24 12.23 14.26 -6.27
CA HIS A 24 12.84 15.60 -6.21
C HIS A 24 14.03 15.68 -5.25
N ALA A 25 13.91 15.06 -4.07
CA ALA A 25 15.00 15.03 -3.09
C ALA A 25 16.18 14.15 -3.55
N GLY A 26 15.91 13.13 -4.38
CA GLY A 26 16.89 12.16 -4.84
C GLY A 26 17.15 11.04 -3.83
N ILE A 27 17.89 10.03 -4.27
CA ILE A 27 18.25 8.85 -3.46
C ILE A 27 19.78 8.74 -3.40
N GLU A 28 20.32 8.65 -2.19
CA GLU A 28 21.73 8.38 -1.95
C GLU A 28 21.96 6.91 -1.59
N GLN A 29 22.97 6.29 -2.20
CA GLN A 29 23.37 4.92 -1.86
C GLN A 29 24.37 4.95 -0.71
N LEU A 30 24.00 4.30 0.39
CA LEU A 30 24.87 4.16 1.54
C LEU A 30 25.79 2.94 1.39
N ALA A 31 26.97 2.99 2.01
CA ALA A 31 27.93 1.89 2.08
C ALA A 31 27.49 0.79 3.08
N ALA A 32 26.22 0.39 3.04
CA ALA A 32 25.63 -0.63 3.88
C ALA A 32 24.72 -1.54 3.05
N ARG A 33 24.75 -2.84 3.33
CA ARG A 33 23.86 -3.79 2.65
C ARG A 33 22.43 -3.61 3.13
N ARG A 34 21.50 -3.46 2.18
CA ARG A 34 20.06 -3.48 2.48
C ARG A 34 19.66 -4.86 2.99
N ARG A 35 18.99 -4.89 4.14
CA ARG A 35 18.43 -6.12 4.73
C ARG A 35 16.98 -6.29 4.27
N TYR A 36 16.58 -7.53 4.06
CA TYR A 36 15.24 -7.91 3.65
C TYR A 36 14.68 -8.95 4.60
N VAL A 37 13.36 -8.93 4.81
CA VAL A 37 12.64 -10.00 5.51
C VAL A 37 12.21 -11.04 4.48
N ARG A 38 12.65 -12.29 4.65
CA ARG A 38 12.23 -13.41 3.83
C ARG A 38 11.21 -14.25 4.58
N VAL A 39 10.05 -14.47 3.97
CA VAL A 39 9.04 -15.40 4.50
C VAL A 39 9.52 -16.83 4.24
N LEU A 40 9.72 -17.60 5.32
CA LEU A 40 10.22 -18.98 5.24
C LEU A 40 9.11 -20.03 5.36
N LYS A 41 7.98 -19.67 5.97
CA LYS A 41 6.82 -20.54 6.18
C LYS A 41 5.55 -19.70 6.09
N PRO A 42 4.41 -20.30 5.70
CA PRO A 42 3.13 -19.60 5.73
C PRO A 42 2.81 -19.06 7.12
N VAL A 43 2.32 -17.82 7.18
CA VAL A 43 1.81 -17.19 8.40
C VAL A 43 0.47 -16.53 8.06
N ARG A 44 -0.59 -16.98 8.72
CA ARG A 44 -1.96 -16.53 8.45
C ARG A 44 -2.62 -15.97 9.71
N TRP A 45 -3.40 -14.92 9.52
CA TRP A 45 -4.28 -14.35 10.53
C TRP A 45 -5.69 -14.18 9.96
N ASP A 46 -6.70 -14.58 10.72
CA ASP A 46 -8.11 -14.52 10.35
C ASP A 46 -8.90 -13.72 11.41
N GLN A 47 -9.76 -12.80 10.97
CA GLN A 47 -10.63 -12.03 11.85
C GLN A 47 -11.92 -11.61 11.12
N GLY A 48 -13.07 -11.97 11.67
CA GLY A 48 -14.37 -11.38 11.27
C GLY A 48 -14.71 -11.49 9.78
N GLY A 49 -14.33 -12.58 9.12
CA GLY A 49 -14.55 -12.80 7.69
C GLY A 49 -13.45 -12.23 6.76
N SER A 50 -12.44 -11.58 7.33
CA SER A 50 -11.23 -11.14 6.61
C SER A 50 -10.02 -11.95 7.04
N TRP A 51 -9.00 -11.98 6.19
CA TRP A 51 -7.73 -12.63 6.51
C TRP A 51 -6.56 -11.96 5.80
N ALA A 52 -5.37 -12.17 6.36
CA ALA A 52 -4.10 -11.82 5.73
C ALA A 52 -3.13 -12.98 5.88
N GLU A 53 -2.36 -13.27 4.83
CA GLU A 53 -1.38 -14.36 4.83
C GLU A 53 -0.09 -13.94 4.14
N PHE A 54 1.03 -14.31 4.74
CA PHE A 54 2.33 -14.34 4.08
C PHE A 54 2.64 -15.77 3.65
N GLN A 55 3.05 -15.97 2.41
CA GLN A 55 3.55 -17.24 1.89
C GLN A 55 5.01 -17.10 1.43
N PRO A 56 5.84 -18.16 1.51
CA PRO A 56 7.17 -18.16 0.93
C PRO A 56 7.10 -17.90 -0.58
N TYR A 57 7.80 -16.88 -1.05
CA TYR A 57 7.84 -16.49 -2.46
C TYR A 57 9.21 -15.87 -2.80
N ASP A 58 9.69 -16.11 -4.03
CA ASP A 58 10.97 -15.57 -4.51
C ASP A 58 10.76 -14.24 -5.22
N GLY A 59 10.36 -13.23 -4.46
CA GLY A 59 10.01 -11.91 -4.95
C GLY A 59 9.12 -11.15 -3.98
N THR A 60 8.48 -10.09 -4.47
CA THR A 60 7.54 -9.28 -3.71
C THR A 60 6.21 -9.24 -4.45
N ARG A 61 5.31 -10.14 -4.08
CA ARG A 61 3.97 -10.24 -4.67
C ARG A 61 2.91 -9.85 -3.66
N PHE A 62 1.95 -9.05 -4.10
CA PHE A 62 0.77 -8.71 -3.32
C PHE A 62 -0.49 -9.15 -4.04
N GLU A 63 -1.37 -9.82 -3.32
CA GLU A 63 -2.72 -10.15 -3.76
C GLU A 63 -3.70 -9.59 -2.73
N VAL A 64 -4.59 -8.71 -3.20
CA VAL A 64 -5.57 -8.02 -2.34
C VAL A 64 -6.93 -8.16 -3.01
N GLU A 65 -7.92 -8.56 -2.22
CA GLU A 65 -9.31 -8.61 -2.62
C GLU A 65 -10.14 -7.77 -1.66
N ILE A 66 -11.09 -7.02 -2.21
CA ILE A 66 -12.13 -6.33 -1.47
C ILE A 66 -13.49 -6.82 -1.93
N ASP A 67 -14.47 -6.83 -1.04
CA ASP A 67 -15.86 -7.19 -1.34
C ASP A 67 -16.81 -6.22 -0.62
N PHE A 68 -17.15 -5.12 -1.30
CA PHE A 68 -18.08 -4.12 -0.78
C PHE A 68 -19.47 -4.31 -1.37
N THR A 69 -20.49 -4.23 -0.52
CA THR A 69 -21.90 -4.26 -0.95
C THR A 69 -22.31 -3.06 -1.81
N SER A 70 -21.53 -1.97 -1.78
CA SER A 70 -21.78 -0.79 -2.60
C SER A 70 -21.51 -1.09 -4.08
N PRO A 71 -22.48 -0.92 -4.99
CA PRO A 71 -22.29 -1.20 -6.42
C PRO A 71 -21.18 -0.36 -7.09
N ALA A 72 -20.86 0.80 -6.52
CA ALA A 72 -19.79 1.67 -7.04
C ALA A 72 -18.38 1.10 -6.80
N ILE A 73 -18.24 0.18 -5.84
CA ILE A 73 -16.97 -0.47 -5.49
C ILE A 73 -17.04 -1.96 -5.83
N GLY A 74 -18.05 -2.65 -5.31
CA GLY A 74 -18.27 -4.08 -5.54
C GLY A 74 -17.13 -4.95 -5.05
N ARG A 75 -17.01 -6.13 -5.66
CA ARG A 75 -15.89 -7.04 -5.47
C ARG A 75 -14.79 -6.74 -6.47
N GLN A 76 -13.57 -6.53 -5.99
CA GLN A 76 -12.40 -6.25 -6.82
C GLN A 76 -11.20 -7.04 -6.33
N ARG A 77 -10.33 -7.44 -7.25
CA ARG A 77 -9.07 -8.13 -6.94
C ARG A 77 -7.91 -7.48 -7.68
N PHE A 78 -6.82 -7.28 -6.98
CA PHE A 78 -5.53 -6.89 -7.52
C PHE A 78 -4.49 -7.96 -7.16
N ALA A 79 -3.66 -8.34 -8.12
CA ALA A 79 -2.61 -9.32 -7.90
C ALA A 79 -1.40 -9.03 -8.81
N ALA A 80 -0.26 -8.66 -8.23
CA ALA A 80 0.93 -8.32 -9.00
C ALA A 80 2.23 -8.53 -8.23
N ASP A 81 3.29 -8.79 -8.98
CA ASP A 81 4.68 -8.65 -8.54
C ASP A 81 5.04 -7.17 -8.51
N VAL A 82 5.19 -6.62 -7.31
CA VAL A 82 5.35 -5.19 -7.09
C VAL A 82 6.82 -4.81 -7.30
N THR A 83 7.06 -4.08 -8.39
CA THR A 83 8.33 -3.42 -8.70
C THR A 83 8.20 -1.91 -8.48
N PRO A 84 9.31 -1.17 -8.35
CA PRO A 84 9.25 0.30 -8.26
C PRO A 84 8.55 0.96 -9.45
N ALA A 85 8.66 0.40 -10.65
CA ALA A 85 7.99 0.91 -11.85
C ALA A 85 6.48 0.65 -11.82
N LEU A 86 6.07 -0.57 -11.46
CA LEU A 86 4.66 -0.93 -11.30
C LEU A 86 4.00 -0.10 -10.20
N PHE A 87 4.68 0.06 -9.05
CA PHE A 87 4.18 0.87 -7.95
C PHE A 87 3.90 2.30 -8.40
N ARG A 88 4.86 2.95 -9.07
CA ARG A 88 4.69 4.33 -9.56
C ARG A 88 3.52 4.47 -10.53
N ARG A 89 3.40 3.54 -11.48
CA ARG A 89 2.40 3.63 -12.56
C ARG A 89 1.00 3.28 -12.09
N ASP A 90 0.87 2.17 -11.34
CA ASP A 90 -0.43 1.51 -11.13
C ASP A 90 -0.96 1.67 -9.70
N ILE A 91 -0.10 1.91 -8.71
CA ILE A 91 -0.48 1.92 -7.29
C ILE A 91 -0.42 3.33 -6.69
N ALA A 92 0.64 4.09 -6.96
CA ALA A 92 0.94 5.33 -6.24
C ALA A 92 -0.17 6.38 -6.36
N ARG A 93 -0.90 6.40 -7.49
CA ARG A 93 -1.98 7.37 -7.77
C ARG A 93 -3.35 6.94 -7.26
N ALA A 94 -3.48 5.74 -6.68
CA ALA A 94 -4.74 5.28 -6.11
C ALA A 94 -5.02 6.06 -4.82
N ARG A 95 -6.12 6.84 -4.81
CA ARG A 95 -6.55 7.64 -3.67
C ARG A 95 -7.38 6.80 -2.70
N THR A 96 -7.31 7.14 -1.42
CA THR A 96 -8.26 6.65 -0.42
C THR A 96 -9.70 7.03 -0.79
N PHE A 97 -10.66 6.25 -0.31
CA PHE A 97 -12.07 6.52 -0.48
C PHE A 97 -12.80 6.30 0.84
N GLY A 98 -13.92 7.01 1.01
CA GLY A 98 -14.85 6.82 2.12
C GLY A 98 -16.27 7.02 1.61
N PHE A 99 -17.25 6.58 2.40
CA PHE A 99 -18.65 6.88 2.08
C PHE A 99 -19.05 8.23 2.68
N LEU A 100 -19.75 9.05 1.90
CA LEU A 100 -20.20 10.38 2.36
C LEU A 100 -21.02 10.30 3.66
N ARG A 101 -21.85 9.26 3.81
CA ARG A 101 -22.65 9.01 5.02
C ARG A 101 -21.83 8.82 6.31
N ASP A 102 -20.56 8.44 6.18
CA ASP A 102 -19.66 8.19 7.32
C ASP A 102 -18.83 9.44 7.66
N VAL A 103 -18.84 10.48 6.82
CA VAL A 103 -18.12 11.74 7.02
C VAL A 103 -18.88 12.70 7.95
N GLU A 104 -20.21 12.64 7.96
CA GLU A 104 -21.08 13.52 8.76
C GLU A 104 -21.32 13.00 10.19
N ARG A 105 -20.59 11.98 10.63
CA ARG A 105 -20.71 11.38 11.96
C ARG A 105 -19.67 11.89 12.94
#